data_AF-A0A1Z8MTY8-F1
#
_entry.id   AF-A0A1Z8MTY8-F1
#
_cell.length_a   1.000
_cell.length_b   1.000
_cell.length_c   1.000
_cell.angle_alpha   90.00
_cell.angle_beta   90.00
_cell.angle_gamma   90.00
#
_symmetry.space_group_name_H-M   'P 1'
#
loop_
_entity.id
_entity.type
_entity.pdbx_description
1 polymer ?
#
loop_
_entity_poly.entity_id
_entity_poly.type
_entity_poly.pdbx_seq_one_letter_code
_entity_poly.pdbx_strand_id
1 'polypeptide(L)'
;MWVAATVRHNTSARLGVTAMWFAWGEFWVACLVGGMLFFPSVVAPVVFKALPEEQAGAFLRVMFPRYYSFIIVLGVAACVSYALAESGARGSVLAPTVGISALVVASTLWVKQFLLPKINAARDAEFAGDASAGASFNTMHRLSVVINMVQLLALLAIAAKLI
;
A
#
# COMPACT_ATOMS: atom_id res chain seq x y z
N MET A 1 26.76 -38.81 15.80
CA MET A 1 25.42 -38.61 16.40
C MET A 1 25.19 -37.16 16.86
N TRP A 2 26.15 -36.53 17.56
CA TRP A 2 26.05 -35.14 18.04
C TRP A 2 25.92 -34.06 16.95
N VAL A 3 26.71 -34.12 15.86
CA VAL A 3 26.64 -33.12 14.77
C VAL A 3 25.26 -33.09 14.09
N ALA A 4 24.63 -34.25 13.89
CA ALA A 4 23.31 -34.35 13.28
C ALA A 4 22.20 -33.77 14.17
N ALA A 5 22.33 -33.87 15.50
CA ALA A 5 21.39 -33.28 16.45
C ALA A 5 21.50 -31.74 16.46
N THR A 6 22.72 -31.19 16.47
CA THR A 6 22.96 -29.74 16.42
C THR A 6 22.48 -29.12 15.11
N VAL A 7 22.71 -29.80 13.97
CA VAL A 7 22.19 -29.36 12.66
C VAL A 7 20.66 -29.36 12.65
N ARG A 8 20.01 -30.39 13.19
CA ARG A 8 18.54 -30.48 13.22
C ARG A 8 17.91 -29.41 14.12
N HIS A 9 18.53 -29.11 15.27
CA HIS A 9 18.09 -28.02 16.16
C HIS A 9 18.18 -26.65 15.46
N ASN A 10 19.31 -26.37 14.79
CA ASN A 10 19.52 -25.10 14.08
C ASN A 10 18.54 -24.93 12.90
N THR A 11 18.19 -26.01 12.20
CA THR A 11 17.18 -25.97 11.13
C THR A 11 15.77 -25.72 11.67
N SER A 12 15.38 -26.36 12.78
CA SER A 12 14.05 -26.16 13.39
C SER A 12 13.83 -24.74 13.91
N ALA A 13 14.85 -24.15 14.55
CA ALA A 13 14.81 -22.76 15.01
C ALA A 13 14.71 -21.78 13.84
N ARG A 14 15.46 -22.01 12.75
CA ARG A 14 15.38 -21.18 11.53
C ARG A 14 14.01 -21.23 10.87
N LEU A 15 13.40 -22.42 10.77
CA LEU A 15 12.04 -22.57 10.23
C LEU A 15 11.01 -21.81 11.07
N GLY A 16 11.14 -21.83 12.40
CA GLY A 16 10.26 -21.06 13.30
C GLY A 16 10.39 -19.54 13.08
N VAL A 17 11.61 -19.03 12.93
CA VAL A 17 11.86 -17.60 12.68
C VAL A 17 11.35 -17.17 11.30
N THR A 18 11.58 -17.96 10.26
CA THR A 18 11.03 -17.70 8.92
C THR A 18 9.50 -17.64 8.93
N ALA A 19 8.84 -18.60 9.59
CA ALA A 19 7.38 -18.63 9.69
C ALA A 19 6.83 -17.41 10.45
N MET A 20 7.51 -16.98 11.51
CA MET A 20 7.15 -15.78 12.27
C MET A 20 7.18 -14.52 11.38
N TRP A 21 8.27 -14.30 10.64
CA TRP A 21 8.37 -13.14 9.76
C TRP A 21 7.34 -13.16 8.63
N PHE A 22 7.03 -14.34 8.09
CA PHE A 22 5.99 -14.48 7.08
C PHE A 22 4.60 -14.10 7.64
N ALA A 23 4.27 -14.55 8.85
CA ALA A 23 3.01 -14.20 9.52
C ALA A 23 2.90 -12.69 9.81
N TRP A 24 4.01 -12.03 10.17
CA TRP A 24 4.04 -10.56 10.27
C TRP A 24 3.78 -9.89 8.92
N GLY A 25 4.35 -10.40 7.83
CA GLY A 25 4.03 -9.95 6.48
C GLY A 25 2.54 -10.02 6.17
N GLU A 26 1.91 -11.16 6.43
CA GLU A 26 0.46 -11.37 6.25
C GLU A 26 -0.37 -10.38 7.10
N PHE A 27 0.02 -10.15 8.35
CA PHE A 27 -0.63 -9.18 9.23
C PHE A 27 -0.62 -7.76 8.65
N TRP A 28 0.55 -7.29 8.19
CA TRP A 28 0.66 -5.95 7.60
C TRP A 28 -0.14 -5.82 6.29
N VAL A 29 -0.16 -6.87 5.46
CA VAL A 29 -1.00 -6.93 4.25
C VAL A 29 -2.49 -6.84 4.61
N ALA A 30 -2.94 -7.56 5.64
CA ALA A 30 -4.34 -7.47 6.10
C ALA A 30 -4.72 -6.06 6.56
N CYS A 31 -3.83 -5.38 7.30
CA CYS A 31 -4.04 -3.99 7.70
C CYS A 31 -4.09 -3.04 6.48
N LEU A 32 -3.22 -3.24 5.48
CA LEU A 32 -3.23 -2.47 4.23
C LEU A 32 -4.55 -2.63 3.47
N VAL A 33 -4.96 -3.87 3.23
CA VAL A 33 -6.22 -4.19 2.54
C VAL A 33 -7.39 -3.56 3.29
N GLY A 34 -7.45 -3.71 4.61
CA GLY A 34 -8.48 -3.09 5.44
C GLY A 34 -8.52 -1.57 5.29
N GLY A 35 -7.37 -0.89 5.38
CA GLY A 35 -7.29 0.56 5.21
C GLY A 35 -7.68 1.04 3.81
N MET A 36 -7.22 0.33 2.77
CA MET A 36 -7.49 0.65 1.36
C MET A 36 -8.93 0.37 0.96
N LEU A 37 -9.63 -0.54 1.64
CA LEU A 37 -11.07 -0.74 1.47
C LEU A 37 -11.87 0.29 2.27
N PHE A 38 -11.50 0.54 3.52
CA PHE A 38 -12.24 1.42 4.44
C PHE A 38 -12.29 2.86 3.95
N PHE A 39 -11.17 3.39 3.44
CA PHE A 39 -11.12 4.78 3.01
C PHE A 39 -12.13 5.13 1.88
N PRO A 40 -12.12 4.46 0.72
CA PRO A 40 -13.04 4.78 -0.37
C PRO A 40 -14.49 4.29 -0.11
N SER A 41 -14.71 3.29 0.75
CA SER A 41 -16.06 2.76 1.02
C SER A 41 -16.80 3.49 2.14
N VAL A 42 -16.06 4.02 3.12
CA VAL A 42 -16.63 4.68 4.31
C VAL A 42 -16.23 6.14 4.38
N VAL A 43 -14.92 6.44 4.42
CA VAL A 43 -14.45 7.80 4.71
C VAL A 43 -14.82 8.77 3.60
N ALA A 44 -14.45 8.48 2.34
CA ALA A 44 -14.73 9.39 1.24
C ALA A 44 -16.24 9.63 1.02
N PRO A 45 -17.11 8.60 1.00
CA PRO A 45 -18.55 8.81 0.87
C PRO A 45 -19.16 9.60 2.03
N VAL A 46 -18.72 9.38 3.27
CA VAL A 46 -19.20 10.15 4.42
C VAL A 46 -18.80 11.62 4.29
N VAL A 47 -17.54 11.90 3.93
CA VAL A 47 -17.05 13.27 3.76
C VAL A 47 -17.82 14.02 2.67
N PHE A 48 -17.98 13.41 1.48
CA PHE A 48 -18.71 14.04 0.37
C PHE A 48 -20.22 14.17 0.62
N LYS A 49 -20.80 13.36 1.52
CA LYS A 49 -22.20 13.52 1.95
C LYS A 49 -22.38 14.58 3.03
N ALA A 50 -21.38 14.76 3.90
CA ALA A 50 -21.48 15.64 5.06
C ALA A 50 -21.06 17.09 4.77
N LEU A 51 -20.23 17.32 3.75
CA LEU A 51 -19.63 18.62 3.46
C LEU A 51 -19.93 19.08 2.03
N PRO A 52 -20.06 20.40 1.78
CA PRO A 52 -19.99 20.97 0.44
C PRO A 52 -18.69 20.57 -0.28
N GLU A 53 -18.72 20.47 -1.61
CA GLU A 53 -17.59 19.96 -2.42
C GLU A 53 -16.26 20.64 -2.11
N GLU A 54 -16.25 21.96 -1.98
CA GLU A 54 -15.05 22.75 -1.67
C GLU A 54 -14.45 22.35 -0.29
N GLN A 55 -15.30 22.23 0.72
CA GLN A 55 -14.90 21.85 2.08
C GLN A 55 -14.45 20.38 2.16
N ALA A 56 -15.15 19.49 1.46
CA ALA A 56 -14.75 18.10 1.30
C ALA A 56 -13.37 17.99 0.65
N GLY A 57 -13.13 18.75 -0.42
CA GLY A 57 -11.84 18.86 -1.09
C GLY A 57 -10.73 19.34 -0.14
N ALA A 58 -10.97 20.42 0.61
CA ALA A 58 -10.02 20.94 1.58
C ALA A 58 -9.67 19.92 2.69
N PHE A 59 -10.67 19.22 3.22
CA PHE A 59 -10.46 18.14 4.19
C PHE A 59 -9.60 17.02 3.60
N LEU A 60 -9.94 16.55 2.40
CA LEU A 60 -9.24 15.45 1.76
C LEU A 60 -7.80 15.80 1.39
N ARG A 61 -7.48 17.05 1.05
CA ARG A 61 -6.09 17.49 0.81
C ARG A 61 -5.20 17.34 2.03
N VAL A 62 -5.76 17.55 3.22
CA VAL A 62 -5.03 17.37 4.49
C VAL A 62 -4.98 15.89 4.87
N MET A 63 -6.02 15.14 4.55
CA MET A 63 -6.15 13.72 4.89
C MET A 63 -5.28 12.81 4.00
N PHE A 64 -5.30 12.99 2.67
CA PHE A 64 -4.60 12.13 1.70
C PHE A 64 -3.11 11.94 2.00
N PRO A 65 -2.31 12.97 2.32
CA PRO A 65 -0.90 12.78 2.67
C PRO A 65 -0.70 11.84 3.87
N ARG A 66 -1.61 11.86 4.85
CA ARG A 66 -1.58 10.97 6.03
C ARG A 66 -2.00 9.55 5.66
N TYR A 67 -3.05 9.41 4.86
CA TYR A 67 -3.48 8.11 4.31
C TYR A 67 -2.37 7.42 3.50
N TYR A 68 -1.71 8.16 2.61
CA TYR A 68 -0.60 7.61 1.85
C TYR A 68 0.63 7.30 2.72
N SER A 69 0.94 8.13 3.72
CA SER A 69 1.98 7.79 4.71
C SER A 69 1.66 6.49 5.45
N PHE A 70 0.40 6.30 5.86
CA PHE A 70 -0.05 5.08 6.51
C PHE A 70 0.18 3.85 5.61
N ILE A 71 -0.23 3.91 4.34
CA ILE A 71 0.04 2.85 3.36
C ILE A 71 1.54 2.59 3.20
N ILE A 72 2.36 3.64 3.08
CA ILE A 72 3.81 3.49 2.92
C ILE A 72 4.42 2.79 4.13
N VAL A 73 4.08 3.21 5.35
CA VAL A 73 4.63 2.61 6.57
C VAL A 73 4.26 1.13 6.67
N LEU A 74 3.00 0.78 6.44
CA LEU A 74 2.57 -0.61 6.48
C LEU A 74 3.16 -1.43 5.33
N GLY A 75 3.29 -0.85 4.14
CA GLY A 75 3.92 -1.50 2.98
C GLY A 75 5.40 -1.78 3.20
N VAL A 76 6.13 -0.86 3.84
CA VAL A 76 7.53 -1.07 4.24
C VAL A 76 7.60 -2.18 5.29
N ALA A 77 6.72 -2.18 6.29
CA ALA A 77 6.69 -3.23 7.31
C ALA A 77 6.40 -4.61 6.70
N ALA A 78 5.46 -4.71 5.76
CA ALA A 78 5.19 -5.93 5.00
C ALA A 78 6.42 -6.38 4.18
N CYS A 79 7.00 -5.46 3.41
CA CYS A 79 8.16 -5.72 2.56
C CYS A 79 9.37 -6.24 3.38
N VAL A 80 9.70 -5.57 4.50
CA VAL A 80 10.78 -5.99 5.39
C VAL A 80 10.48 -7.35 6.01
N SER A 81 9.25 -7.60 6.46
CA SER A 81 8.86 -8.88 7.04
C SER A 81 9.03 -10.03 6.05
N TYR A 82 8.57 -9.86 4.80
CA TYR A 82 8.75 -10.87 3.76
C TYR A 82 10.22 -11.06 3.37
N ALA A 83 11.00 -9.98 3.28
CA ALA A 83 12.43 -10.07 2.97
C ALA A 83 13.22 -10.80 4.06
N LEU A 84 12.87 -10.57 5.34
CA LEU A 84 13.46 -11.30 6.48
C LEU A 84 13.07 -12.78 6.46
N ALA A 85 11.83 -13.11 6.09
CA ALA A 85 11.39 -14.50 5.92
C ALA A 85 12.21 -15.20 4.80
N GLU A 86 12.40 -14.54 3.67
CA GLU A 86 13.17 -15.05 2.52
C GLU A 86 14.64 -15.27 2.87
N SER A 87 15.27 -14.36 3.63
CA SER A 87 16.68 -14.49 4.05
C SER A 87 16.98 -15.78 4.84
N GLY A 88 15.96 -16.37 5.47
CA GLY A 88 16.07 -17.65 6.17
C GLY A 88 15.88 -18.89 5.28
N ALA A 89 15.30 -18.74 4.10
CA ALA A 89 15.05 -19.80 3.13
C ALA A 89 16.15 -19.81 2.05
N ARG A 90 16.78 -20.97 1.80
CA ARG A 90 17.84 -21.06 0.78
C ARG A 90 17.25 -20.93 -0.63
N GLY A 91 17.47 -19.81 -1.31
CA GLY A 91 17.16 -19.63 -2.73
C GLY A 91 17.01 -18.15 -3.11
N SER A 92 17.85 -17.65 -4.02
CA SER A 92 17.94 -16.23 -4.40
C SER A 92 17.00 -15.88 -5.56
N VAL A 93 15.69 -15.89 -5.31
CA VAL A 93 14.70 -15.27 -6.22
C VAL A 93 13.79 -14.42 -5.36
N LEU A 94 13.77 -13.11 -5.63
CA LEU A 94 12.91 -12.15 -4.92
C LEU A 94 11.48 -12.70 -4.88
N ALA A 95 10.98 -13.01 -3.69
CA ALA A 95 9.63 -13.56 -3.56
C ALA A 95 8.62 -12.55 -4.12
N PRO A 96 7.58 -13.00 -4.86
CA PRO A 96 6.55 -12.12 -5.39
C PRO A 96 5.93 -11.20 -4.32
N THR A 97 5.80 -11.69 -3.08
CA THR A 97 5.32 -10.91 -1.93
C THR A 97 6.19 -9.70 -1.60
N VAL A 98 7.52 -9.84 -1.65
CA VAL A 98 8.48 -8.74 -1.48
C VAL A 98 8.35 -7.76 -2.64
N GLY A 99 8.35 -8.25 -3.88
CA GLY A 99 8.25 -7.42 -5.08
C GLY A 99 6.96 -6.58 -5.12
N ILE A 100 5.82 -7.20 -4.83
CA ILE A 100 4.51 -6.52 -4.77
C ILE A 100 4.50 -5.49 -3.64
N SER A 101 4.97 -5.85 -2.43
CA SER A 101 5.00 -4.91 -1.30
C SER A 101 5.89 -3.70 -1.60
N ALA A 102 7.07 -3.92 -2.21
CA ALA A 102 7.95 -2.86 -2.65
C ALA A 102 7.31 -1.98 -3.74
N LEU A 103 6.61 -2.58 -4.70
CA LEU A 103 5.89 -1.84 -5.75
C LEU A 103 4.78 -0.98 -5.16
N VAL A 104 4.01 -1.48 -4.19
CA VAL A 104 2.98 -0.71 -3.46
C VAL A 104 3.61 0.50 -2.78
N VAL A 105 4.74 0.33 -2.09
CA VAL A 105 5.46 1.43 -1.43
C VAL A 105 5.93 2.46 -2.45
N ALA A 106 6.62 2.02 -3.51
CA ALA A 106 7.21 2.90 -4.51
C ALA A 106 6.14 3.70 -5.28
N SER A 107 5.09 3.02 -5.74
CA SER A 107 3.98 3.66 -6.45
C SER A 107 3.18 4.59 -5.54
N THR A 108 2.95 4.23 -4.27
CA THR A 108 2.29 5.13 -3.31
C THR A 108 3.13 6.37 -3.00
N LEU A 109 4.44 6.21 -2.82
CA LEU A 109 5.37 7.33 -2.67
C LEU A 109 5.31 8.26 -3.88
N TRP A 110 5.34 7.69 -5.09
CA TRP A 110 5.24 8.48 -6.32
C TRP A 110 3.92 9.23 -6.43
N VAL A 111 2.79 8.56 -6.13
CA VAL A 111 1.46 9.19 -6.11
C VAL A 111 1.43 10.34 -5.11
N LYS A 112 1.92 10.12 -3.89
CA LYS A 112 1.93 11.12 -2.83
C LYS A 112 2.78 12.34 -3.19
N GLN A 113 3.98 12.13 -3.74
CA GLN A 113 4.95 13.21 -3.97
C GLN A 113 4.74 13.96 -5.29
N PHE A 114 4.22 13.29 -6.32
CA PHE A 114 4.14 13.88 -7.65
C PHE A 114 2.72 14.01 -8.18
N LEU A 115 1.90 12.98 -8.03
CA LEU A 115 0.56 12.97 -8.63
C LEU A 115 -0.42 13.81 -7.80
N LEU A 116 -0.41 13.66 -6.48
CA LEU A 116 -1.33 14.35 -5.58
C LEU A 116 -1.20 15.88 -5.65
N PRO A 117 0.02 16.49 -5.64
CA PRO A 117 0.15 17.94 -5.83
C PRO A 117 -0.43 18.43 -7.15
N LYS A 118 -0.25 17.67 -8.24
CA LYS A 118 -0.79 18.00 -9.56
C LYS A 118 -2.31 17.91 -9.61
N ILE A 119 -2.89 16.89 -8.97
CA ILE A 119 -4.35 16.76 -8.81
C ILE A 119 -4.91 17.98 -8.09
N ASN A 120 -4.28 18.38 -6.99
CA ASN A 120 -4.73 19.53 -6.20
C ASN A 120 -4.62 20.84 -6.99
N ALA A 121 -3.51 21.06 -7.70
CA ALA A 121 -3.32 22.24 -8.54
C ALA A 121 -4.32 22.31 -9.70
N ALA A 122 -4.62 21.19 -10.35
CA ALA A 122 -5.66 21.14 -11.39
C ALA A 122 -7.05 21.45 -10.81
N ARG A 123 -7.35 20.97 -9.60
CA ARG A 123 -8.62 21.31 -8.95
C ARG A 123 -8.71 22.80 -8.57
N ASP A 124 -7.61 23.40 -8.13
CA ASP A 124 -7.55 24.84 -7.84
C ASP A 124 -7.77 25.68 -9.10
N ALA A 125 -7.14 25.29 -10.22
CA ALA A 125 -7.33 25.97 -11.49
C ALA A 125 -8.77 25.84 -12.02
N GLU A 126 -9.41 24.68 -11.83
CA GLU A 126 -10.82 24.48 -12.17
C GLU A 126 -11.72 25.42 -11.36
N PHE A 127 -11.51 25.55 -10.05
CA PHE A 127 -12.25 26.51 -9.22
C PHE A 127 -11.95 27.97 -9.56
N ALA A 128 -10.77 28.27 -10.10
CA ALA A 128 -10.41 29.59 -10.61
C ALA A 128 -11.00 29.89 -12.01
N GLY A 129 -11.72 28.94 -12.62
CA GLY A 129 -12.42 29.13 -13.90
C GLY A 129 -11.66 28.65 -15.15
N ASP A 130 -10.56 27.90 -15.00
CA ASP A 130 -9.88 27.28 -16.13
C ASP A 130 -10.71 26.11 -16.70
N ALA A 131 -11.28 26.31 -17.89
CA ALA A 131 -12.12 25.34 -18.57
C ALA A 131 -11.42 24.01 -18.91
N SER A 132 -10.08 24.00 -19.00
CA SER A 132 -9.30 22.80 -19.32
C SER A 132 -8.89 22.00 -18.07
N ALA A 133 -8.93 22.64 -16.90
CA ALA A 133 -8.40 22.08 -15.67
C ALA A 133 -9.23 20.91 -15.11
N GLY A 134 -10.56 20.93 -15.29
CA GLY A 134 -11.44 19.83 -14.86
C GLY A 134 -11.13 18.50 -15.56
N ALA A 135 -10.82 18.52 -16.86
CA ALA A 135 -10.43 17.33 -17.61
C ALA A 135 -9.07 16.78 -17.13
N SER A 136 -8.12 17.68 -16.83
CA SER A 136 -6.82 17.34 -16.26
C SER A 136 -6.96 16.71 -14.87
N PHE A 137 -7.76 17.34 -13.99
CA PHE A 137 -8.11 16.81 -12.68
C PHE A 137 -8.67 15.39 -12.78
N ASN A 138 -9.70 15.19 -13.60
CA ASN A 138 -10.37 13.89 -13.72
C ASN A 138 -9.41 12.80 -14.23
N THR A 139 -8.56 13.13 -15.21
CA THR A 139 -7.57 12.18 -15.75
C THR A 139 -6.56 11.74 -14.68
N MET A 140 -5.98 12.70 -13.96
CA MET A 140 -4.99 12.41 -12.92
C MET A 140 -5.62 11.73 -11.70
N HIS A 141 -6.82 12.15 -11.31
CA HIS A 141 -7.60 11.51 -10.26
C HIS A 141 -7.88 10.04 -10.61
N ARG A 142 -8.40 9.77 -11.81
CA ARG A 142 -8.65 8.40 -12.28
C ARG A 142 -7.38 7.56 -12.30
N LEU A 143 -6.25 8.12 -12.74
CA LEU A 143 -4.95 7.43 -12.68
C LEU A 143 -4.60 7.02 -11.25
N SER A 144 -4.77 7.91 -10.26
CA SER A 144 -4.51 7.58 -8.85
C SER A 144 -5.41 6.46 -8.33
N VAL A 145 -6.69 6.46 -8.72
CA VAL A 145 -7.66 5.41 -8.34
C VAL A 145 -7.26 4.07 -8.96
N VAL A 146 -6.91 4.05 -10.24
CA VAL A 146 -6.45 2.82 -10.92
C VAL A 146 -5.19 2.25 -10.26
N ILE A 147 -4.21 3.09 -9.93
CA ILE A 147 -3.01 2.66 -9.20
C ILE A 147 -3.41 2.01 -7.87
N ASN A 148 -4.26 2.67 -7.07
CA ASN A 148 -4.72 2.14 -5.78
C ASN A 148 -5.52 0.83 -5.94
N MET A 149 -6.32 0.68 -6.99
CA MET A 149 -7.06 -0.55 -7.28
C MET A 149 -6.14 -1.71 -7.67
N VAL A 150 -5.14 -1.46 -8.52
CA VAL A 150 -4.14 -2.48 -8.88
C VAL A 150 -3.34 -2.93 -7.66
N GLN A 151 -2.93 -1.98 -6.81
CA GLN A 151 -2.28 -2.29 -5.53
C GLN A 151 -3.16 -3.17 -4.64
N LEU A 152 -4.44 -2.80 -4.47
CA LEU A 152 -5.38 -3.54 -3.65
C LEU A 152 -5.58 -4.97 -4.16
N LEU A 153 -5.74 -5.17 -5.47
CA LEU A 153 -5.88 -6.50 -6.07
C LEU A 153 -4.61 -7.35 -5.86
N ALA A 154 -3.43 -6.76 -6.01
CA ALA A 154 -2.17 -7.47 -5.77
C ALA A 154 -2.02 -7.88 -4.30
N LEU A 155 -2.39 -7.00 -3.36
CA LEU A 155 -2.38 -7.31 -1.92
C LEU A 155 -3.42 -8.37 -1.55
N LEU A 156 -4.62 -8.34 -2.17
CA LEU A 156 -5.62 -9.37 -1.99
C LEU A 156 -5.14 -10.73 -2.51
N ALA A 157 -4.39 -10.76 -3.62
CA ALA A 157 -3.80 -12.00 -4.12
C ALA A 157 -2.78 -12.60 -3.14
N ILE A 158 -1.98 -11.76 -2.47
CA ILE A 158 -1.10 -12.20 -1.37
C ILE A 158 -1.95 -12.75 -0.21
N ALA A 159 -2.95 -11.99 0.26
CA ALA A 159 -3.79 -12.38 1.39
C ALA A 159 -4.56 -13.69 1.13
N ALA A 160 -4.97 -13.93 -0.12
CA ALA A 160 -5.64 -15.14 -0.57
C ALA A 160 -4.68 -16.29 -0.92
N LYS A 161 -3.35 -16.10 -0.75
CA LYS A 161 -2.31 -17.11 -1.04
C LYS A 161 -2.33 -17.59 -2.49
N LEU A 162 -2.65 -16.69 -3.41
CA LEU A 162 -2.64 -16.96 -4.86
C LEU A 162 -1.24 -16.80 -5.47
N ILE A 163 -0.27 -16.30 -4.70
CA ILE A 163 1.11 -16.00 -5.10
C ILE A 163 2.06 -16.36 -3.98
#